data_AF-A0A1B6H423-F1
#
_entry.id   AF-A0A1B6H423-F1
#
_cell.length_a   1.000
_cell.length_b   1.000
_cell.length_c   1.000
_cell.angle_alpha   90.00
_cell.angle_beta   90.00
_cell.angle_gamma   90.00
#
_symmetry.space_group_name_H-M   'P 1'
#
loop_
_entity.id
_entity.type
_entity.pdbx_description
1 polymer ?
#
loop_
_entity_poly.entity_id
_entity_poly.type
_entity_poly.pdbx_seq_one_letter_code
_entity_poly.pdbx_strand_id
1 'polypeptide(L)'
;MSMVYILLLSWLTSVSYAYPNLLFVTNKDIRIANVSRPSKVVTIVKDIEEGAAVDFYYAGSRICWTDRGLEMIQCVTYNGSEAYNKVEVVTSGLITPDGLACDWLTKKLYW
;
A
#
# COMPACT_ATOMS: atom_id res chain seq x y z
N MET A 1 -40.43 -11.97 23.15
CA MET A 1 -39.76 -11.90 21.83
C MET A 1 -38.58 -10.90 21.85
N SER A 2 -37.57 -11.07 22.74
CA SER A 2 -36.81 -9.87 23.18
C SER A 2 -35.33 -10.03 23.53
N MET A 3 -34.60 -11.06 23.11
CA MET A 3 -33.13 -11.05 23.33
C MET A 3 -32.35 -11.82 22.26
N VAL A 4 -32.95 -12.88 21.72
CA VAL A 4 -32.30 -13.74 20.71
C VAL A 4 -32.07 -13.01 19.38
N TYR A 5 -32.98 -12.12 18.96
CA TYR A 5 -32.83 -11.34 17.72
C TYR A 5 -31.72 -10.27 17.78
N ILE A 6 -31.54 -9.63 18.95
CA ILE A 6 -30.53 -8.57 19.14
C ILE A 6 -29.11 -9.17 19.12
N LEU A 7 -28.94 -10.35 19.71
CA LEU A 7 -27.66 -11.06 19.66
C LEU A 7 -27.33 -11.52 18.22
N LEU A 8 -28.29 -12.04 17.46
CA LEU A 8 -28.07 -12.44 16.06
C LEU A 8 -27.65 -11.28 15.14
N LEU A 9 -28.15 -10.06 15.38
CA LEU A 9 -27.73 -8.86 14.64
C LEU A 9 -26.30 -8.42 14.96
N SER A 10 -25.84 -8.61 16.21
CA SER A 10 -24.46 -8.26 16.61
C SER A 10 -23.39 -9.16 15.95
N TRP A 11 -23.74 -10.40 15.59
CA TRP A 11 -22.87 -11.30 14.82
C TRP A 11 -22.84 -10.98 13.31
N LEU A 12 -23.81 -10.23 12.81
CA LEU A 12 -23.85 -9.76 11.41
C LEU A 12 -23.12 -8.43 11.20
N THR A 13 -22.85 -7.70 12.29
CA THR A 13 -22.04 -6.48 12.29
C THR A 13 -20.77 -6.70 13.11
N SER A 14 -19.94 -7.68 12.73
CA SER A 14 -18.54 -7.58 13.09
C SER A 14 -17.99 -6.35 12.36
N VAL A 15 -18.05 -5.21 13.03
CA VAL A 15 -17.25 -4.05 12.65
C VAL A 15 -15.81 -4.53 12.82
N SER A 16 -15.23 -4.99 11.72
CA SER A 16 -13.80 -5.18 11.62
C SER A 16 -13.18 -3.83 11.98
N TYR A 17 -12.55 -3.75 13.15
CA TYR A 17 -11.75 -2.60 13.51
C TYR A 17 -10.54 -2.58 12.57
N ALA A 18 -10.71 -1.92 11.43
CA ALA A 18 -9.61 -1.64 10.53
C ALA A 18 -8.73 -0.57 11.19
N TYR A 19 -7.49 -0.91 11.50
CA TYR A 19 -6.52 0.04 12.01
C TYR A 19 -5.86 0.74 10.80
N PRO A 20 -5.98 2.07 10.68
CA PRO A 20 -5.29 2.78 9.61
C PRO A 20 -3.79 2.63 9.79
N ASN A 21 -3.12 2.23 8.72
CA ASN A 21 -1.67 2.23 8.64
C ASN A 21 -1.22 3.38 7.73
N LEU A 22 -0.12 4.02 8.10
CA LEU A 22 0.56 5.00 7.26
C LEU A 22 1.58 4.27 6.39
N LEU A 23 1.32 4.22 5.08
CA LEU A 23 2.27 3.80 4.07
C LEU A 23 3.04 5.04 3.61
N PHE A 24 4.37 4.97 3.62
CA PHE A 24 5.20 6.06 3.14
C PHE A 24 6.49 5.54 2.51
N VAL A 25 7.02 6.33 1.59
CA VAL A 25 8.31 6.09 0.94
C VAL A 25 9.35 7.05 1.51
N THR A 26 10.57 6.57 1.67
CA THR A 26 11.77 7.37 1.89
C THR A 26 12.64 7.29 0.65
N ASN A 27 13.75 8.03 0.61
CA ASN A 27 14.68 7.92 -0.50
C ASN A 27 15.27 6.50 -0.69
N LYS A 28 15.20 5.61 0.32
CA LYS A 28 15.86 4.30 0.30
C LYS A 28 14.96 3.10 0.57
N ASP A 29 13.74 3.30 1.04
CA ASP A 29 12.83 2.21 1.39
C ASP A 29 11.36 2.64 1.43
N ILE A 30 10.47 1.64 1.47
CA ILE A 30 9.04 1.83 1.75
C ILE A 30 8.71 1.20 3.09
N ARG A 31 7.96 1.93 3.91
CA ARG A 31 7.63 1.56 5.28
C ARG A 31 6.15 1.69 5.55
N ILE A 32 5.69 0.90 6.52
CA ILE A 32 4.34 0.94 7.06
C ILE A 32 4.44 1.21 8.55
N ALA A 33 3.75 2.25 9.02
CA ALA A 33 3.62 2.57 10.45
C ALA A 33 2.18 2.37 10.91
N ASN A 34 2.01 1.79 12.10
CA ASN A 34 0.68 1.72 12.71
C ASN A 34 0.35 3.07 13.36
N VAL A 35 -0.72 3.73 12.91
CA VAL A 35 -1.07 5.08 13.41
C VAL A 35 -1.54 5.02 14.88
N SER A 36 -2.16 3.92 15.30
CA SER A 36 -2.60 3.72 16.69
C SER A 36 -1.46 3.33 17.64
N ARG A 37 -0.33 2.85 17.11
CA ARG A 37 0.87 2.43 17.86
C ARG A 37 2.13 2.93 17.13
N PRO A 38 2.42 4.24 17.20
CA PRO A 38 3.42 4.89 16.35
C PRO A 38 4.86 4.38 16.55
N SER A 39 5.14 3.65 17.64
CA SER A 39 6.44 3.01 17.86
C SER A 39 6.72 1.82 16.95
N LYS A 40 5.74 1.31 16.21
CA LYS A 40 5.91 0.16 15.30
C LYS A 40 5.91 0.61 13.84
N VAL A 41 7.12 0.72 13.29
CA VAL A 41 7.38 0.95 11.86
C VAL A 41 8.03 -0.28 11.27
N VAL A 42 7.52 -0.76 10.13
CA VAL A 42 8.01 -1.95 9.43
C VAL A 42 8.46 -1.55 8.04
N THR A 43 9.71 -1.84 7.68
CA THR A 43 10.19 -1.71 6.30
C THR A 43 9.73 -2.89 5.47
N ILE A 44 9.03 -2.63 4.36
CA ILE A 44 8.46 -3.67 3.50
C ILE A 44 9.20 -3.80 2.15
N VAL A 45 9.84 -2.73 1.68
CA VAL A 45 10.71 -2.74 0.50
C VAL A 45 11.99 -2.01 0.87
N LYS A 46 13.14 -2.60 0.56
CA LYS A 46 14.48 -2.05 0.81
C LYS A 46 15.17 -1.75 -0.52
N ASP A 47 16.31 -1.08 -0.43
CA ASP A 47 17.25 -0.89 -1.53
C ASP A 47 16.61 -0.20 -2.75
N ILE A 48 15.78 0.82 -2.47
CA ILE A 48 15.27 1.75 -3.49
C ILE A 48 16.39 2.77 -3.79
N GLU A 49 16.56 3.16 -5.06
CA GLU A 49 17.63 4.09 -5.43
C GLU A 49 17.29 5.51 -4.99
N GLU A 50 16.16 6.05 -5.44
CA GLU A 50 15.65 7.34 -4.99
C GLU A 50 14.11 7.38 -5.02
N GLY A 51 13.48 6.83 -3.99
CA GLY A 51 12.01 6.79 -3.87
C GLY A 51 11.39 8.19 -3.78
N ALA A 52 10.30 8.44 -4.51
CA ALA A 52 9.66 9.76 -4.57
C ALA A 52 8.17 9.73 -4.20
N ALA A 53 7.38 8.84 -4.78
CA ALA A 53 5.96 8.67 -4.48
C ALA A 53 5.59 7.20 -4.26
N VAL A 54 4.52 6.96 -3.51
CA VAL A 54 3.96 5.62 -3.27
C VAL A 54 2.44 5.68 -3.23
N ASP A 55 1.79 4.69 -3.81
CA ASP A 55 0.34 4.47 -3.70
C ASP A 55 0.03 2.96 -3.69
N PHE A 56 -1.22 2.58 -3.41
CA PHE A 56 -1.61 1.18 -3.25
C PHE A 56 -2.96 0.86 -3.90
N TYR A 57 -3.08 -0.38 -4.36
CA TYR A 57 -4.35 -0.98 -4.74
C TYR A 57 -4.71 -2.09 -3.74
N TYR A 58 -5.53 -1.72 -2.74
CA TYR A 58 -5.82 -2.56 -1.58
C TYR A 58 -6.42 -3.92 -1.94
N ALA A 59 -7.50 -3.94 -2.74
CA ALA A 59 -8.19 -5.20 -3.08
C ALA A 59 -7.33 -6.14 -3.95
N GLY A 60 -6.32 -5.62 -4.64
CA GLY A 60 -5.35 -6.42 -5.40
C GLY A 60 -4.04 -6.68 -4.66
N SER A 61 -3.94 -6.27 -3.39
CA SER A 61 -2.73 -6.42 -2.57
C SER A 61 -1.49 -5.86 -3.27
N ARG A 62 -1.58 -4.69 -3.92
CA ARG A 62 -0.44 -4.07 -4.62
C ARG A 62 -0.02 -2.77 -3.94
N ILE A 63 1.30 -2.58 -3.85
CA ILE A 63 1.94 -1.32 -3.49
C ILE A 63 2.84 -0.95 -4.65
N CYS A 64 2.71 0.28 -5.14
CA CYS A 64 3.44 0.80 -6.28
C CYS A 64 4.17 2.07 -5.90
N TRP A 65 5.38 2.26 -6.42
CA TRP A 65 6.20 3.43 -6.13
C TRP A 65 6.93 3.92 -7.38
N THR A 66 7.28 5.20 -7.35
CA THR A 66 8.22 5.78 -8.30
C THR A 66 9.63 5.77 -7.72
N ASP A 67 10.62 5.44 -8.54
CA ASP A 67 12.04 5.53 -8.23
C ASP A 67 12.69 6.50 -9.22
N ARG A 68 13.13 7.66 -8.72
CA ARG A 68 13.80 8.69 -9.53
C ARG A 68 15.19 8.25 -9.99
N GLY A 69 15.92 7.49 -9.17
CA GLY A 69 17.27 7.05 -9.48
C GLY A 69 17.30 6.02 -10.60
N LEU A 70 16.25 5.19 -10.68
CA LEU A 70 16.07 4.22 -11.76
C LEU A 70 15.24 4.76 -12.94
N GLU A 71 14.55 5.89 -12.77
CA GLU A 71 13.53 6.39 -13.71
C GLU A 71 12.47 5.31 -14.01
N MET A 72 11.97 4.65 -12.96
CA MET A 72 11.02 3.54 -13.07
C MET A 72 9.79 3.69 -12.17
N ILE A 73 8.71 2.99 -12.56
CA ILE A 73 7.60 2.66 -11.67
C ILE A 73 7.63 1.17 -11.42
N GLN A 74 7.64 0.79 -10.15
CA GLN A 74 7.71 -0.60 -9.71
C GLN A 74 6.54 -0.88 -8.76
N CYS A 75 6.11 -2.15 -8.71
CA CYS A 75 5.11 -2.59 -7.75
C CYS A 75 5.52 -3.92 -7.09
N VAL A 76 4.97 -4.17 -5.91
CA VAL A 76 5.06 -5.45 -5.19
C VAL A 76 3.65 -5.91 -4.82
N THR A 77 3.53 -7.21 -4.60
CA THR A 77 2.38 -7.78 -3.87
C THR A 77 2.64 -7.69 -2.37
N TYR A 78 1.66 -7.25 -1.59
CA TYR A 78 1.75 -7.15 -0.12
C TYR A 78 0.58 -7.87 0.56
N ASN A 79 0.89 -8.88 1.37
CA ASN A 79 -0.11 -9.71 2.05
C ASN A 79 -0.45 -9.24 3.48
N GLY A 80 0.04 -8.07 3.91
CA GLY A 80 -0.14 -7.57 5.28
C GLY A 80 1.04 -7.87 6.22
N SER A 81 1.97 -8.74 5.81
CA SER A 81 3.22 -8.99 6.56
C SER A 81 4.46 -8.78 5.70
N GLU A 82 4.45 -9.29 4.47
CA GLU A 82 5.60 -9.32 3.58
C GLU A 82 5.26 -8.80 2.19
N ALA A 83 6.24 -8.14 1.58
CA ALA A 83 6.19 -7.76 0.18
C ALA A 83 6.94 -8.80 -0.67
N TYR A 84 6.34 -9.20 -1.79
CA TYR A 84 6.89 -10.21 -2.69
C TYR A 84 6.42 -9.93 -4.12
N ASN A 85 6.93 -10.69 -5.10
CA ASN A 85 6.61 -10.52 -6.52
C ASN A 85 6.81 -9.06 -6.99
N LYS A 86 8.05 -8.55 -6.89
CA LYS A 86 8.42 -7.26 -7.46
C LYS A 86 8.26 -7.30 -8.98
N VAL A 87 7.61 -6.29 -9.55
CA VAL A 87 7.37 -6.14 -10.98
C VAL A 87 7.73 -4.71 -11.40
N GLU A 88 8.39 -4.57 -12.54
CA GLU A 88 8.64 -3.29 -13.20
C GLU A 88 7.46 -2.97 -14.11
N VAL A 89 6.75 -1.88 -13.83
CA VAL A 89 5.52 -1.49 -14.54
C VAL A 89 5.83 -0.53 -15.68
N VAL A 90 6.73 0.44 -15.43
CA VAL A 90 7.22 1.38 -16.43
C VAL A 90 8.74 1.45 -16.28
N THR A 91 9.46 1.16 -17.37
CA THR A 91 10.93 1.07 -17.39
C THR A 91 11.60 2.04 -18.36
N SER A 92 10.81 2.86 -19.07
CA SER A 92 11.32 3.82 -20.05
C SER A 92 10.37 4.98 -20.23
N GLY A 93 10.90 6.12 -20.70
CA GLY A 93 10.12 7.33 -20.96
C GLY A 93 9.77 8.15 -19.71
N LEU A 94 10.39 7.85 -18.56
CA LEU A 94 10.33 8.67 -17.35
C LEU A 94 11.60 9.53 -17.25
N ILE A 95 11.49 10.71 -16.63
CA ILE A 95 12.63 11.61 -16.37
C ILE A 95 12.69 11.92 -14.87
N THR A 96 11.59 12.42 -14.30
CA THR A 96 11.46 12.68 -12.85
C THR A 96 10.08 12.25 -12.37
N PRO A 97 9.85 10.96 -12.12
CA PRO A 97 8.54 10.47 -11.70
C PRO A 97 8.28 10.80 -10.21
N ASP A 98 7.70 11.96 -9.95
CA ASP A 98 7.47 12.48 -8.59
C ASP A 98 6.06 12.21 -8.02
N GLY A 99 5.19 11.59 -8.82
CA GLY A 99 3.82 11.27 -8.43
C GLY A 99 3.34 9.96 -9.04
N LEU A 100 2.43 9.27 -8.35
CA LEU A 100 1.62 8.21 -8.94
C LEU A 100 0.25 8.13 -8.24
N ALA A 101 -0.73 7.55 -8.93
CA ALA A 101 -2.04 7.25 -8.38
C ALA A 101 -2.57 5.91 -8.90
N CYS A 102 -3.08 5.07 -7.99
CA CYS A 102 -3.72 3.79 -8.30
C CYS A 102 -5.25 3.97 -8.39
N ASP A 103 -5.81 3.95 -9.60
CA ASP A 103 -7.26 3.88 -9.79
C ASP A 103 -7.74 2.45 -9.50
N TRP A 104 -8.23 2.24 -8.28
CA TRP A 104 -8.76 0.95 -7.84
C TRP A 104 -10.08 0.56 -8.51
N LEU A 105 -10.80 1.49 -9.15
CA LEU A 105 -12.06 1.17 -9.82
C LEU A 105 -11.77 0.57 -11.20
N THR A 106 -10.97 1.27 -12.02
CA THR A 106 -10.67 0.83 -13.39
C THR A 106 -9.40 -0.01 -13.52
N LYS A 107 -8.67 -0.22 -12.40
CA LYS A 107 -7.42 -1.00 -12.33
C LYS A 107 -6.32 -0.39 -13.19
N LYS A 108 -6.21 0.94 -13.17
CA LYS A 108 -5.20 1.72 -13.91
C LYS A 108 -4.22 2.37 -12.95
N LEU A 109 -3.01 2.60 -13.44
CA LEU A 109 -1.97 3.36 -12.76
C LEU A 109 -1.71 4.64 -13.57
N TYR A 110 -1.70 5.77 -12.87
CA TYR A 110 -1.41 7.10 -13.41
C TYR A 110 -0.14 7.63 -12.74
N TRP A 111 0.66 8.42 -13.47
CA TRP A 111 1.92 8.99 -13.01
C TRP A 111 2.23 10.30 -13.75
#